data_AF-A0A914KF42-F1
#
_entry.id   AF-A0A914KF42-F1
#
_cell.length_a   1.000
_cell.length_b   1.000
_cell.length_c   1.000
_cell.angle_alpha   90.00
_cell.angle_beta   90.00
_cell.angle_gamma   90.00
#
_symmetry.space_group_name_H-M   'P 1'
#
loop_
_entity.id
_entity.type
_entity.pdbx_description
1 polymer ?
#
loop_
_entity_poly.entity_id
_entity_poly.type
_entity_poly.pdbx_seq_one_letter_code
_entity_poly.pdbx_strand_id
1 'polypeptide(L)'
;MSRFILWSSLLIIAFSGVFSSNSEEENEKCEDRVHNFITAQSPRDKREIADYPAKITKLTGSVYDADAKPACHQKRPSVFLPGYLKLIDGQLHVNQDFDLVKDGYMRLTVSGADFDDPPCKNGTSTLFALPDDYCRLNLCNFIGVEMCKILQTKGVHTLDELETKLGFNRTLKLPEPPSILGISLLDFFSGEFKFGFAIETEGRTILEVIVPTNDKYLQIGVE
;
A
#
# COMPACT_ATOMS: atom_id res chain seq x y z
N MET A 1 -38.66 50.78 -56.91
CA MET A 1 -39.66 51.53 -56.11
C MET A 1 -39.78 50.80 -54.78
N SER A 2 -39.09 51.27 -53.73
CA SER A 2 -39.62 52.16 -52.67
C SER A 2 -40.86 51.57 -51.98
N ARG A 3 -40.97 51.48 -50.65
CA ARG A 3 -40.17 51.92 -49.49
C ARG A 3 -40.96 51.46 -48.24
N PHE A 4 -40.33 51.61 -47.08
CA PHE A 4 -40.86 51.60 -45.70
C PHE A 4 -40.68 50.31 -44.90
N ILE A 5 -40.20 50.32 -43.65
CA ILE A 5 -39.22 51.09 -42.86
C ILE A 5 -39.29 50.49 -41.45
N LEU A 6 -38.11 50.21 -40.89
CA LEU A 6 -37.71 50.23 -39.46
C LEU A 6 -38.70 49.79 -38.38
N TRP A 7 -38.34 48.75 -37.64
CA TRP A 7 -38.13 48.67 -36.18
C TRP A 7 -37.24 47.43 -35.97
N SER A 8 -36.18 47.33 -35.19
CA SER A 8 -35.37 48.21 -34.34
C SER A 8 -34.22 47.33 -33.83
N SER A 9 -32.97 47.74 -34.04
CA SER A 9 -31.77 47.10 -33.53
C SER A 9 -31.66 47.26 -32.01
N LEU A 10 -31.37 46.20 -31.24
CA LEU A 10 -30.49 46.21 -30.03
C LEU A 10 -30.40 44.80 -29.38
N LEU A 11 -29.32 44.59 -28.61
CA LEU A 11 -28.77 43.35 -27.99
C LEU A 11 -27.98 42.47 -28.98
N ILE A 12 -26.70 42.73 -29.26
CA ILE A 12 -25.54 42.84 -28.35
C ILE A 12 -25.46 41.68 -27.36
N ILE A 13 -24.70 40.66 -27.77
CA ILE A 13 -23.67 39.94 -27.02
C ILE A 13 -23.95 39.87 -25.51
N ALA A 14 -24.65 38.83 -25.08
CA ALA A 14 -24.70 38.43 -23.68
C ALA A 14 -24.39 36.93 -23.60
N PHE A 15 -23.18 36.66 -23.11
CA PHE A 15 -22.80 35.41 -22.47
C PHE A 15 -22.80 34.15 -23.34
N SER A 16 -21.75 34.05 -24.16
CA SER A 16 -20.92 32.84 -24.19
C SER A 16 -20.39 32.55 -22.77
N GLY A 17 -21.30 32.11 -21.89
CA GLY A 17 -20.98 31.44 -20.64
C GLY A 17 -20.68 29.99 -20.96
N VAL A 18 -19.53 29.75 -21.58
CA VAL A 18 -18.82 28.48 -21.41
C VAL A 18 -18.64 28.38 -19.90
N PHE A 19 -19.49 27.59 -19.25
CA PHE A 19 -19.16 27.06 -17.93
C PHE A 19 -17.96 26.14 -18.16
N SER A 20 -16.77 26.75 -18.24
CA SER A 20 -15.56 26.10 -17.81
C SER A 20 -15.78 25.85 -16.33
N SER A 21 -16.22 24.63 -16.00
CA SER A 21 -15.98 24.08 -14.68
C SER A 21 -14.47 23.98 -14.54
N ASN A 22 -13.82 25.08 -14.18
CA ASN A 22 -12.61 25.02 -13.41
C ASN A 22 -13.05 24.41 -12.08
N SER A 23 -13.06 23.08 -11.99
CA SER A 23 -12.74 22.45 -10.73
C SER A 23 -11.28 22.84 -10.48
N GLU A 24 -11.07 23.99 -9.84
CA GLU A 24 -9.91 24.15 -8.97
C GLU A 24 -10.04 22.98 -7.99
N GLU A 25 -9.29 21.92 -8.29
CA GLU A 25 -8.99 20.86 -7.34
C GLU A 25 -8.30 21.60 -6.19
N GLU A 26 -9.08 21.95 -5.15
CA GLU A 26 -8.52 22.51 -3.92
C GLU A 26 -7.38 21.59 -3.55
N ASN A 27 -6.17 22.12 -3.57
CA ASN A 27 -4.96 21.42 -3.19
C ASN A 27 -5.03 21.25 -1.66
N GLU A 28 -5.93 20.38 -1.22
CA GLU A 28 -6.23 20.14 0.19
C GLU A 28 -4.97 19.57 0.81
N LYS A 29 -4.38 20.34 1.73
CA LYS A 29 -3.09 20.04 2.33
C LYS A 29 -3.09 18.64 2.97
N CYS A 30 -2.17 17.79 2.53
CA CYS A 30 -1.88 16.51 3.17
C CYS A 30 -1.33 16.76 4.58
N GLU A 31 -2.00 16.23 5.61
CA GLU A 31 -1.63 16.41 7.01
C GLU A 31 -0.96 15.15 7.53
N ASP A 32 0.22 15.31 8.13
CA ASP A 32 1.01 14.19 8.65
C ASP A 32 0.26 13.47 9.77
N ARG A 33 0.24 12.13 9.70
CA ARG A 33 -0.44 11.20 10.60
C ARG A 33 -1.96 11.31 10.63
N VAL A 34 -2.54 12.11 9.74
CA VAL A 34 -3.99 12.22 9.56
C VAL A 34 -4.37 11.59 8.23
N HIS A 35 -3.82 12.13 7.14
CA HIS A 35 -4.18 11.72 5.78
C HIS A 35 -3.22 10.66 5.20
N ASN A 36 -1.92 10.74 5.52
CA ASN A 36 -0.90 9.81 5.01
C ASN A 36 -0.76 8.52 5.85
N PHE A 37 -1.82 8.07 6.51
CA PHE A 37 -1.78 7.01 7.52
C PHE A 37 -2.37 5.70 7.02
N ILE A 38 -1.65 4.58 7.23
CA ILE A 38 -2.03 3.24 6.78
C ILE A 38 -2.08 2.29 7.97
N THR A 39 -3.08 1.42 7.99
CA THR A 39 -3.16 0.32 8.96
C THR A 39 -3.11 -1.05 8.31
N ALA A 40 -2.44 -1.97 8.99
CA ALA A 40 -2.30 -3.36 8.65
C ALA A 40 -2.67 -4.21 9.87
N GLN A 41 -3.32 -5.34 9.64
CA GLN A 41 -3.63 -6.31 10.69
C GLN A 41 -3.88 -7.68 10.07
N SER A 42 -3.82 -8.73 10.88
CA SER A 42 -4.35 -10.02 10.49
C SER A 42 -5.85 -9.94 10.24
N PRO A 43 -6.41 -10.78 9.34
CA PRO A 43 -7.85 -10.90 9.18
C PRO A 43 -8.54 -11.10 10.53
N ARG A 44 -9.81 -10.70 10.67
CA ARG A 44 -10.59 -10.85 11.93
C ARG A 44 -11.65 -11.95 11.87
N ASP A 45 -11.97 -12.46 10.68
CA ASP A 45 -12.94 -13.56 10.53
C ASP A 45 -12.32 -14.90 10.96
N LYS A 46 -12.94 -15.55 11.95
CA LYS A 46 -12.54 -16.85 12.47
C LYS A 46 -12.55 -17.97 11.42
N ARG A 47 -13.28 -17.80 10.31
CA ARG A 47 -13.32 -18.76 9.20
C ARG A 47 -12.07 -18.70 8.31
N GLU A 48 -11.36 -17.55 8.32
CA GLU A 48 -10.11 -17.32 7.56
C GLU A 48 -8.87 -17.48 8.46
N ILE A 49 -8.99 -17.23 9.77
CA ILE A 49 -7.90 -17.33 10.76
C ILE A 49 -7.99 -18.65 11.53
N ALA A 50 -8.00 -19.80 10.86
CA ALA A 50 -7.96 -21.07 11.57
C ALA A 50 -6.60 -21.20 12.29
N ASP A 51 -6.54 -20.73 13.54
CA ASP A 51 -5.50 -20.95 14.57
C ASP A 51 -4.06 -20.70 14.11
N TYR A 52 -3.81 -19.60 13.39
CA TYR A 52 -2.45 -19.24 13.00
C TYR A 52 -1.55 -19.01 14.24
N PRO A 53 -0.35 -19.62 14.29
CA PRO A 53 0.65 -19.44 15.34
C PRO A 53 0.98 -17.98 15.67
N ALA A 54 0.86 -17.07 14.72
CA ALA A 54 1.10 -15.65 14.93
C ALA A 54 0.00 -14.77 14.31
N LYS A 55 -0.22 -13.60 14.92
CA LYS A 55 -1.19 -12.59 14.47
C LYS A 55 -0.69 -11.17 14.71
N ILE A 56 -0.88 -10.29 13.74
CA ILE A 56 -0.69 -8.85 13.92
C ILE A 56 -2.02 -8.26 14.35
N THR A 57 -2.11 -7.78 15.59
CA THR A 57 -3.34 -7.16 16.10
C THR A 57 -3.52 -5.74 15.59
N LYS A 58 -2.40 -5.04 15.40
CA LYS A 58 -2.34 -3.69 14.87
C LYS A 58 -0.92 -3.45 14.36
N LEU A 59 -0.81 -2.89 13.17
CA LEU A 59 0.42 -2.30 12.65
C LEU A 59 0.02 -1.03 11.91
N THR A 60 0.66 0.08 12.22
CA THR A 60 0.31 1.38 11.65
C THR A 60 1.54 2.14 11.26
N GLY A 61 1.46 2.86 10.16
CA GLY A 61 2.54 3.69 9.68
C GLY A 61 2.05 4.87 8.86
N SER A 62 2.96 5.81 8.64
CA SER A 62 2.74 6.96 7.76
C SER A 62 3.63 6.86 6.53
N VAL A 63 3.11 7.27 5.39
CA VAL A 63 3.83 7.26 4.11
C VAL A 63 4.30 8.65 3.71
N TYR A 64 5.47 8.70 3.09
CA TYR A 64 6.15 9.90 2.67
C TYR A 64 6.76 9.72 1.29
N ASP A 65 6.87 10.83 0.55
CA ASP A 65 7.50 10.88 -0.76
C ASP A 65 9.05 10.81 -0.66
N ALA A 66 9.73 10.91 -1.80
CA ALA A 66 11.20 10.90 -1.86
C ALA A 66 11.87 12.08 -1.11
N ASP A 67 11.14 13.19 -0.93
CA ASP A 67 11.57 14.38 -0.17
C ASP A 67 11.23 14.29 1.33
N ALA A 68 10.70 13.15 1.79
CA ALA A 68 10.21 12.92 3.13
C ALA A 68 9.03 13.84 3.55
N LYS A 69 8.23 14.30 2.60
CA LYS A 69 6.96 15.01 2.86
C LYS A 69 5.81 14.01 2.96
N PRO A 70 4.77 14.28 3.77
CA PRO A 70 3.58 13.43 3.84
C PRO A 70 2.98 13.19 2.46
N ALA A 71 2.76 11.92 2.11
CA ALA A 71 2.28 11.53 0.80
C ALA A 71 0.78 11.20 0.83
N CYS A 72 -0.01 11.95 0.07
CA CYS A 72 -1.45 11.76 -0.04
C CYS A 72 -1.94 11.97 -1.48
N HIS A 73 -3.03 11.30 -1.82
CA HIS A 73 -3.87 11.62 -2.97
C HIS A 73 -5.31 11.73 -2.48
N GLN A 74 -5.99 12.85 -2.73
CA GLN A 74 -7.36 13.11 -2.27
C GLN A 74 -7.58 12.83 -0.77
N LYS A 75 -6.70 13.36 0.11
CA LYS A 75 -6.68 13.13 1.57
C LYS A 75 -6.55 11.67 2.03
N ARG A 76 -6.21 10.75 1.12
CA ARG A 76 -5.94 9.35 1.41
C ARG A 76 -4.45 9.06 1.26
N PRO A 77 -3.89 8.07 1.96
CA PRO A 77 -2.47 7.76 1.86
C PRO A 77 -2.12 7.32 0.43
N SER A 78 -1.04 7.88 -0.12
CA SER A 78 -0.49 7.48 -1.42
C SER A 78 0.96 7.02 -1.23
N VAL A 79 1.30 5.86 -1.80
CA VAL A 79 2.66 5.31 -1.72
C VAL A 79 3.43 5.70 -2.98
N PHE A 80 4.58 6.33 -2.78
CA PHE A 80 5.54 6.64 -3.82
C PHE A 80 6.73 5.66 -3.77
N LEU A 81 7.21 5.28 -4.94
CA LEU A 81 8.42 4.49 -5.11
C LEU A 81 9.41 5.30 -5.98
N PRO A 82 10.61 5.65 -5.47
CA PRO A 82 11.03 5.51 -4.09
C PRO A 82 10.26 6.46 -3.15
N GLY A 83 10.22 6.11 -1.88
CA GLY A 83 9.57 6.88 -0.82
C GLY A 83 9.93 6.32 0.56
N TYR A 84 9.20 6.72 1.59
CA TYR A 84 9.42 6.21 2.94
C TYR A 84 8.13 5.76 3.61
N LEU A 85 8.22 4.66 4.36
CA LEU A 85 7.20 4.20 5.29
C LEU A 85 7.75 4.32 6.71
N LYS A 86 7.14 5.14 7.55
CA LYS A 86 7.48 5.26 8.96
C LYS A 86 6.49 4.49 9.81
N LEU A 87 6.94 3.41 10.43
CA LEU A 87 6.14 2.62 11.36
C LEU A 87 5.97 3.39 12.69
N ILE A 88 4.72 3.50 13.14
CA ILE A 88 4.34 4.28 14.32
C ILE A 88 4.09 3.34 15.51
N ASP A 89 3.25 2.34 15.29
CA ASP A 89 2.79 1.40 16.31
C ASP A 89 2.60 0.03 15.66
N GLY A 90 2.82 -1.04 16.42
CA GLY A 90 2.84 -2.38 15.91
C GLY A 90 2.93 -3.42 17.02
N GLN A 91 2.08 -4.44 16.95
CA GLN A 91 2.07 -5.54 17.89
C GLN A 91 1.83 -6.87 17.18
N LEU A 92 2.84 -7.75 17.27
CA LEU A 92 2.79 -9.13 16.83
C LEU A 92 2.59 -10.04 18.04
N HIS A 93 1.54 -10.85 18.03
CA HIS A 93 1.33 -11.90 19.02
C HIS A 93 1.74 -13.24 18.42
N VAL A 94 2.66 -13.93 19.08
CA VAL A 94 3.13 -15.26 18.71
C VAL A 94 2.72 -16.22 19.80
N ASN A 95 1.83 -17.17 19.49
CA ASN A 95 1.25 -18.11 20.43
C ASN A 95 2.07 -19.41 20.55
N GLN A 96 2.83 -19.74 19.51
CA GLN A 96 3.64 -20.94 19.39
C GLN A 96 4.97 -20.60 18.70
N ASP A 97 6.07 -21.20 19.15
CA ASP A 97 7.36 -21.10 18.44
C ASP A 97 7.30 -21.80 17.07
N PHE A 98 8.09 -21.32 16.13
CA PHE A 98 8.31 -21.91 14.79
C PHE A 98 9.71 -21.51 14.28
N ASP A 99 10.11 -22.00 13.10
CA ASP A 99 11.47 -21.77 12.56
C ASP A 99 11.48 -21.01 11.23
N LEU A 100 11.31 -19.68 11.31
CA LEU A 100 11.41 -18.81 10.14
C LEU A 100 12.79 -18.85 9.49
N VAL A 101 13.85 -19.04 10.27
CA VAL A 101 15.23 -19.05 9.77
C VAL A 101 15.49 -20.26 8.87
N LYS A 102 14.88 -21.41 9.18
CA LYS A 102 15.03 -22.63 8.39
C LYS A 102 14.39 -22.52 7.00
N ASP A 103 13.13 -22.10 6.93
CA ASP A 103 12.35 -22.14 5.68
C ASP A 103 11.21 -21.10 5.60
N GLY A 104 11.39 -19.93 6.22
CA GLY A 104 10.41 -18.85 6.21
C GLY A 104 10.25 -18.16 4.85
N TYR A 105 9.06 -18.25 4.25
CA TYR A 105 8.69 -17.54 3.03
C TYR A 105 7.47 -16.65 3.24
N MET A 106 7.44 -15.53 2.52
CA MET A 106 6.30 -14.64 2.42
C MET A 106 5.68 -14.79 1.03
N ARG A 107 4.38 -15.06 0.98
CA ARG A 107 3.57 -15.12 -0.23
C ARG A 107 2.70 -13.87 -0.32
N LEU A 108 2.74 -13.23 -1.47
CA LEU A 108 2.02 -12.00 -1.76
C LEU A 108 0.73 -12.30 -2.52
N THR A 109 -0.32 -11.61 -2.15
CA THR A 109 -1.53 -11.45 -2.96
C THR A 109 -1.75 -9.96 -3.18
N VAL A 110 -1.85 -9.54 -4.43
CA VAL A 110 -2.02 -8.13 -4.80
C VAL A 110 -3.27 -8.06 -5.66
N SER A 111 -4.26 -7.27 -5.25
CA SER A 111 -5.50 -7.05 -5.99
C SER A 111 -5.62 -5.57 -6.29
N GLY A 112 -5.78 -5.21 -7.56
CA GLY A 112 -6.01 -3.83 -7.99
C GLY A 112 -7.50 -3.58 -8.28
N ALA A 113 -7.96 -2.34 -8.15
CA ALA A 113 -9.33 -1.96 -8.51
C ALA A 113 -9.61 -2.14 -10.01
N ASP A 114 -8.60 -1.91 -10.85
CA ASP A 114 -8.68 -1.96 -12.31
C ASP A 114 -8.18 -3.28 -12.91
N PHE A 115 -7.97 -4.30 -12.06
CA PHE A 115 -7.43 -5.60 -12.47
C PHE A 115 -8.46 -6.71 -12.22
N ASP A 116 -8.91 -7.35 -13.29
CA ASP A 116 -9.81 -8.51 -13.19
C ASP A 116 -9.13 -9.69 -12.48
N ASP A 117 -7.85 -9.94 -12.81
CA ASP A 117 -7.01 -10.94 -12.16
C ASP A 117 -5.92 -10.29 -11.30
N PRO A 118 -5.70 -10.77 -10.06
CA PRO A 118 -4.71 -10.20 -9.15
C PRO A 118 -3.28 -10.43 -9.67
N PRO A 119 -2.44 -9.38 -9.83
CA PRO A 119 -1.06 -9.52 -10.33
C PRO A 119 -0.19 -10.53 -9.60
N CYS A 120 -0.42 -10.66 -8.29
CA CYS A 120 0.09 -11.76 -7.47
C CYS A 120 -1.09 -12.45 -6.80
N LYS A 121 -1.12 -13.79 -6.88
CA LYS A 121 -2.11 -14.62 -6.21
C LYS A 121 -1.39 -15.68 -5.39
N ASN A 122 -1.43 -15.53 -4.07
CA ASN A 122 -0.84 -16.48 -3.13
C ASN A 122 0.62 -16.86 -3.43
N GLY A 123 1.44 -15.87 -3.78
CA GLY A 123 2.85 -16.06 -4.08
C GLY A 123 3.18 -16.43 -5.53
N THR A 124 2.18 -16.56 -6.39
CA THR A 124 2.38 -16.82 -7.83
C THR A 124 2.00 -15.57 -8.61
N SER A 125 2.80 -15.20 -9.62
CA SER A 125 2.43 -14.13 -10.53
C SER A 125 1.41 -14.61 -11.55
N THR A 126 0.42 -13.78 -11.83
CA THR A 126 -0.52 -13.99 -12.95
C THR A 126 -0.08 -13.24 -14.20
N LEU A 127 0.87 -12.31 -14.07
CA LEU A 127 1.39 -11.53 -15.18
C LEU A 127 2.56 -12.26 -15.81
N PHE A 128 2.45 -12.56 -17.11
CA PHE A 128 3.50 -13.25 -17.87
C PHE A 128 4.88 -12.59 -17.75
N ALA A 129 4.94 -11.27 -17.63
CA ALA A 129 6.19 -10.52 -17.56
C ALA A 129 6.80 -10.41 -16.15
N LEU A 130 6.10 -10.86 -15.10
CA LEU A 130 6.55 -10.75 -13.71
C LEU A 130 6.91 -12.14 -13.16
N PRO A 131 8.19 -12.39 -12.81
CA PRO A 131 8.59 -13.65 -12.19
C PRO A 131 7.90 -13.90 -10.84
N ASP A 132 7.63 -15.17 -10.52
CA ASP A 132 7.04 -15.58 -9.23
C ASP A 132 7.84 -15.11 -8.02
N ASP A 133 9.16 -14.95 -8.15
CA ASP A 133 10.04 -14.45 -7.09
C ASP A 133 9.67 -13.03 -6.62
N TYR A 134 8.95 -12.24 -7.43
CA TYR A 134 8.40 -10.95 -6.98
C TYR A 134 7.14 -11.11 -6.13
N CYS A 135 6.42 -12.23 -6.27
CA CYS A 135 5.25 -12.56 -5.48
C CYS A 135 5.59 -13.45 -4.28
N ARG A 136 6.73 -14.17 -4.30
CA ARG A 136 7.18 -15.05 -3.22
C ARG A 136 8.61 -14.72 -2.81
N LEU A 137 8.78 -14.27 -1.58
CA LEU A 137 10.06 -13.79 -1.06
C LEU A 137 10.52 -14.67 0.11
N ASN A 138 11.83 -14.93 0.21
CA ASN A 138 12.41 -15.46 1.43
C ASN A 138 12.37 -14.37 2.51
N LEU A 139 11.62 -14.61 3.59
CA LEU A 139 11.33 -13.57 4.58
C LEU A 139 12.60 -13.10 5.28
N CYS A 140 13.45 -14.02 5.74
CA CYS A 140 14.63 -13.68 6.53
C CYS A 140 15.76 -13.08 5.70
N ASN A 141 15.81 -13.36 4.40
CA ASN A 141 16.68 -12.62 3.48
C ASN A 141 16.22 -11.17 3.31
N PHE A 142 14.90 -10.93 3.38
CA PHE A 142 14.33 -9.60 3.23
C PHE A 142 14.43 -8.74 4.50
N ILE A 143 14.07 -9.29 5.67
CA ILE A 143 14.03 -8.54 6.95
C ILE A 143 15.25 -8.77 7.85
N GLY A 144 16.13 -9.69 7.48
CA GLY A 144 17.30 -10.09 8.26
C GLY A 144 17.02 -11.22 9.25
N VAL A 145 18.05 -12.04 9.48
CA VAL A 145 17.99 -13.23 10.34
C VAL A 145 17.66 -12.88 11.79
N GLU A 146 18.22 -11.80 12.34
CA GLU A 146 17.97 -11.39 13.73
C GLU A 146 16.51 -10.97 13.96
N MET A 147 15.90 -10.33 12.97
CA MET A 147 14.47 -10.03 13.02
C MET A 147 13.64 -11.31 13.03
N CYS A 148 13.92 -12.25 12.12
CA CYS A 148 13.24 -13.55 12.10
C CYS A 148 13.34 -14.31 13.43
N LYS A 149 14.52 -14.32 14.06
CA LYS A 149 14.72 -14.96 15.37
C LYS A 149 13.80 -14.39 16.46
N ILE A 150 13.52 -13.08 16.44
CA ILE A 150 12.56 -12.49 17.37
C ILE A 150 11.14 -12.90 17.00
N LEU A 151 10.74 -12.67 15.74
CA LEU A 151 9.37 -12.90 15.27
C LEU A 151 8.92 -14.37 15.36
N GLN A 152 9.85 -15.31 15.45
CA GLN A 152 9.56 -16.73 15.59
C GLN A 152 9.39 -17.23 17.03
N THR A 153 9.70 -16.39 18.02
CA THR A 153 9.59 -16.76 19.45
C THR A 153 8.23 -16.40 20.01
N LYS A 154 7.68 -17.28 20.84
CA LYS A 154 6.42 -17.07 21.54
C LYS A 154 6.51 -15.84 22.44
N GLY A 155 5.52 -14.95 22.30
CA GLY A 155 5.49 -13.70 23.03
C GLY A 155 4.68 -12.62 22.32
N VAL A 156 4.73 -11.42 22.88
CA VAL A 156 4.17 -10.22 22.27
C VAL A 156 5.33 -9.33 21.90
N HIS A 157 5.56 -9.15 20.60
CA HIS A 157 6.65 -8.33 20.06
C HIS A 157 6.11 -6.98 19.61
N THR A 158 6.72 -5.90 20.09
CA THR A 158 6.33 -4.53 19.72
C THR A 158 7.42 -3.81 18.93
N LEU A 159 7.08 -2.74 18.22
CA LEU A 159 8.09 -1.93 17.54
C LEU A 159 9.11 -1.32 18.50
N ASP A 160 8.69 -0.95 19.71
CA ASP A 160 9.59 -0.42 20.75
C ASP A 160 10.62 -1.46 21.20
N GLU A 161 10.20 -2.71 21.33
CA GLU A 161 11.09 -3.82 21.64
C GLU A 161 12.11 -4.05 20.52
N LEU A 162 11.66 -4.06 19.26
CA LEU A 162 12.52 -4.26 18.10
C LEU A 162 13.55 -3.13 17.96
N GLU A 163 13.15 -1.88 18.17
CA GLU A 163 14.08 -0.75 18.16
C GLU A 163 15.12 -0.88 19.27
N THR A 164 14.69 -1.21 20.50
CA THR A 164 15.60 -1.29 21.66
C THR A 164 16.56 -2.47 21.56
N LYS A 165 16.10 -3.64 21.09
CA LYS A 165 16.90 -4.87 21.05
C LYS A 165 17.78 -5.00 19.80
N LEU A 166 17.28 -4.55 18.64
CA LEU A 166 17.93 -4.74 17.35
C LEU A 166 18.45 -3.44 16.73
N GLY A 167 18.19 -2.28 17.33
CA GLY A 167 18.45 -0.99 16.69
C GLY A 167 17.60 -0.80 15.43
N PHE A 168 16.42 -1.43 15.37
CA PHE A 168 15.54 -1.39 14.21
C PHE A 168 15.11 0.05 13.88
N ASN A 169 15.43 0.51 12.67
CA ASN A 169 14.95 1.78 12.17
C ASN A 169 13.49 1.66 11.70
N ARG A 170 12.58 2.34 12.39
CA ARG A 170 11.15 2.36 12.03
C ARG A 170 10.85 3.05 10.70
N THR A 171 11.82 3.76 10.12
CA THR A 171 11.69 4.39 8.81
C THR A 171 12.28 3.47 7.75
N LEU A 172 11.40 2.85 6.98
CA LEU A 172 11.75 1.96 5.88
C LEU A 172 11.81 2.77 4.59
N LYS A 173 12.93 2.69 3.88
CA LYS A 173 13.03 3.21 2.52
C LYS A 173 12.35 2.23 1.59
N LEU A 174 11.37 2.72 0.84
CA LEU A 174 10.70 1.93 -0.18
C LEU A 174 11.62 1.82 -1.40
N PRO A 175 11.68 0.65 -2.06
CA PRO A 175 12.58 0.43 -3.17
C PRO A 175 12.21 1.33 -4.35
N GLU A 176 13.17 1.53 -5.25
CA GLU A 176 12.86 2.04 -6.57
C GLU A 176 11.96 1.04 -7.29
N PRO A 177 11.03 1.54 -8.13
CA PRO A 177 10.16 0.67 -8.88
C PRO A 177 10.97 -0.19 -9.84
N PRO A 178 10.79 -1.52 -9.82
CA PRO A 178 11.55 -2.38 -10.72
C PRO A 178 11.22 -2.03 -12.17
N SER A 179 12.24 -1.97 -13.03
CA SER A 179 12.06 -1.78 -14.47
C SER A 179 12.03 -3.14 -15.15
N ILE A 180 10.94 -3.48 -15.84
CA ILE A 180 10.84 -4.71 -16.63
C ILE A 180 10.77 -4.31 -18.11
N LEU A 181 11.69 -4.82 -18.91
CA LEU A 181 11.76 -4.57 -20.36
C LEU A 181 11.86 -3.06 -20.73
N GLY A 182 12.45 -2.25 -19.85
CA GLY A 182 12.61 -0.80 -20.07
C GLY A 182 11.36 0.03 -19.76
N ILE A 183 10.29 -0.57 -19.22
CA ILE A 183 9.11 0.12 -18.69
C ILE A 183 9.17 0.04 -17.17
N SER A 184 8.83 1.14 -16.48
CA SER A 184 8.76 1.14 -15.03
C SER A 184 7.56 0.31 -14.58
N LEU A 185 7.71 -0.56 -13.57
CA LEU A 185 6.54 -1.23 -12.99
C LEU A 185 5.50 -0.22 -12.50
N LEU A 186 5.88 1.00 -12.10
CA LEU A 186 4.87 1.99 -11.71
C LEU A 186 3.92 2.36 -12.85
N ASP A 187 4.35 2.29 -14.11
CA ASP A 187 3.46 2.55 -15.24
C ASP A 187 2.35 1.49 -15.34
N PHE A 188 2.61 0.29 -14.80
CA PHE A 188 1.62 -0.79 -14.68
C PHE A 188 0.91 -0.82 -13.32
N PHE A 189 1.58 -0.39 -12.26
CA PHE A 189 1.13 -0.54 -10.87
C PHE A 189 0.76 0.80 -10.22
N SER A 190 0.61 1.88 -10.99
CA SER A 190 -0.06 3.09 -10.53
C SER A 190 -1.56 2.81 -10.46
N GLY A 191 -2.18 3.07 -9.32
CA GLY A 191 -3.59 2.80 -9.11
C GLY A 191 -3.95 2.44 -7.68
N GLU A 192 -5.18 1.96 -7.49
CA GLU A 192 -5.71 1.55 -6.20
C GLU A 192 -5.49 0.05 -5.97
N PHE A 193 -4.70 -0.31 -4.93
CA PHE A 193 -4.34 -1.69 -4.64
C PHE A 193 -4.63 -2.13 -3.21
N LYS A 194 -4.89 -3.42 -3.03
CA LYS A 194 -4.94 -4.11 -1.75
C LYS A 194 -3.89 -5.22 -1.74
N PHE A 195 -3.17 -5.32 -0.64
CA PHE A 195 -2.09 -6.27 -0.41
C PHE A 195 -2.47 -7.26 0.68
N GLY A 196 -2.17 -8.53 0.43
CA GLY A 196 -2.23 -9.63 1.39
C GLY A 196 -0.86 -10.29 1.48
N PHE A 197 -0.42 -10.57 2.70
CA PHE A 197 0.83 -11.26 2.98
C PHE A 197 0.51 -12.51 3.78
N ALA A 198 0.95 -13.67 3.32
CA ALA A 198 0.90 -14.92 4.06
C ALA A 198 2.33 -15.41 4.32
N ILE A 199 2.69 -15.58 5.59
CA ILE A 199 4.01 -16.11 5.97
C ILE A 199 3.86 -17.60 6.24
N GLU A 200 4.76 -18.38 5.65
CA GLU A 200 4.80 -19.84 5.71
C GLU A 200 6.17 -20.30 6.20
N THR A 201 6.16 -21.31 7.07
CA THR A 201 7.35 -22.04 7.53
C THR A 201 6.89 -23.43 7.93
N GLU A 202 7.76 -24.43 7.88
CA GLU A 202 7.44 -25.82 8.24
C GLU A 202 6.26 -26.40 7.43
N GLY A 203 6.03 -25.88 6.22
CA GLY A 203 4.93 -26.31 5.33
C GLY A 203 3.53 -25.87 5.76
N ARG A 204 3.40 -24.89 6.67
CA ARG A 204 2.10 -24.33 7.09
C ARG A 204 2.13 -22.80 7.16
N THR A 205 1.01 -22.17 6.84
CA THR A 205 0.84 -20.72 7.06
C THR A 205 0.84 -20.42 8.55
N ILE A 206 1.67 -19.48 8.97
CA ILE A 206 1.81 -19.08 10.38
C ILE A 206 1.21 -17.73 10.72
N LEU A 207 1.01 -16.87 9.71
CA LEU A 207 0.54 -15.50 9.86
C LEU A 207 -0.01 -15.03 8.52
N GLU A 208 -1.15 -14.35 8.56
CA GLU A 208 -1.66 -13.56 7.44
C GLU A 208 -1.84 -12.11 7.85
N VAL A 209 -1.63 -11.20 6.90
CA VAL A 209 -1.74 -9.75 7.08
C VAL A 209 -2.42 -9.14 5.86
N ILE A 210 -3.34 -8.20 6.08
CA ILE A 210 -4.02 -7.45 5.03
C ILE A 210 -3.64 -5.96 5.16
N VAL A 211 -3.41 -5.29 4.03
CA VAL A 211 -3.08 -3.87 3.93
C VAL A 211 -3.76 -3.24 2.70
N PRO A 212 -4.41 -2.06 2.81
CA PRO A 212 -4.76 -1.37 4.04
C PRO A 212 -5.96 -2.04 4.73
N THR A 213 -6.20 -1.67 5.99
CA THR A 213 -7.39 -2.08 6.76
C THR A 213 -8.26 -0.92 7.23
N ASN A 214 -7.77 0.31 7.08
CA ASN A 214 -8.48 1.56 7.33
C ASN A 214 -9.08 2.18 6.05
N ASP A 215 -8.84 1.57 4.90
CA ASP A 215 -9.38 1.96 3.60
C ASP A 215 -9.64 0.71 2.75
N LYS A 216 -10.37 0.85 1.64
CA LYS A 216 -10.63 -0.23 0.69
C LYS A 216 -9.38 -0.57 -0.11
N TYR A 217 -8.66 0.46 -0.56
CA TYR A 217 -7.45 0.36 -1.36
C TYR A 217 -6.43 1.38 -0.90
N LEU A 218 -5.18 1.13 -1.27
CA LEU A 218 -4.04 2.01 -1.09
C LEU A 218 -3.66 2.56 -2.47
N GLN A 219 -3.60 3.87 -2.60
CA GLN A 219 -3.12 4.51 -3.82
C GLN A 219 -1.61 4.29 -3.96
N ILE A 220 -1.18 3.86 -5.13
CA ILE A 220 0.24 3.73 -5.50
C ILE A 220 0.51 4.64 -6.69
N GLY A 221 1.63 5.38 -6.66
CA GLY A 221 2.26 5.96 -7.87
C GLY A 221 1.48 7.06 -8.60
N VAL A 222 0.61 7.80 -7.92
CA VAL A 222 -0.05 9.00 -8.50
C VAL A 222 0.46 10.23 -7.76
N GLU A 223 1.17 11.10 -8.49
CA GLU A 223 1.55 12.46 -8.08
C GLU A 223 0.34 13.40 -8.09
#